data_AF-A0A257PG97-F1
#
_entry.id   AF-A0A257PG97-F1
#
_cell.length_a   1.000
_cell.length_b   1.000
_cell.length_c   1.000
_cell.angle_alpha   90.00
_cell.angle_beta   90.00
_cell.angle_gamma   90.00
#
_symmetry.space_group_name_H-M   'P 1'
#
loop_
_entity.id
_entity.type
_entity.pdbx_description
1 polymer ?
#
loop_
_entity_poly.entity_id
_entity_poly.type
_entity_poly.pdbx_seq_one_letter_code
_entity_poly.pdbx_strand_id
1 'polypeptide(L)'
;MVLAASGTDTELFALALRHLGGAADRPICNILIAPEETGRGVPMAARGLHFAVDTALGHDVTFQAPVAGFRPDTALVNISLRGADGALREVAQIEAEIEAAVRDALAAGRRVILHALDLSKTGLLAPSPDFLRRLRAEQGDAVDLVVDACQARLSPASLRHYLALDAVVLITGSKFLTGPPFAGAAILPPAIAARLATGTLPEGLAAYFGRHEFPPRCHAARLLPAVGNVGLALRWHAALAELRAFLRTPAERRLAILQGFEACVRREIARYPALALIEPPPVARGAADEAWERCPTIFTFSLRGPHAPQRCLTPEEARRVYLWLNTDLSELLPAAAAVAARICHI
;
A
#
# COMPACT_ATOMS: atom_id res chain seq x y z
N MET A 1 14.42 5.17 8.90
CA MET A 1 12.95 5.13 8.71
C MET A 1 12.40 6.53 8.94
N VAL A 2 11.38 6.90 8.18
CA VAL A 2 10.57 8.12 8.40
C VAL A 2 9.17 7.68 8.80
N LEU A 3 8.62 8.26 9.86
CA LEU A 3 7.25 7.98 10.29
C LEU A 3 6.27 8.87 9.55
N ALA A 4 5.05 8.39 9.33
CA ALA A 4 4.01 9.16 8.66
C ALA A 4 2.62 8.84 9.24
N ALA A 5 1.66 9.74 9.05
CA ALA A 5 0.30 9.51 9.52
C ALA A 5 -0.39 8.36 8.77
N SER A 6 -0.08 8.07 7.50
CA SER A 6 -0.70 6.97 6.77
C SER A 6 0.21 6.42 5.66
N GLY A 7 -0.23 5.33 5.00
CA GLY A 7 0.43 4.85 3.79
C GLY A 7 0.42 5.90 2.66
N THR A 8 -0.65 6.67 2.52
CA THR A 8 -0.73 7.74 1.52
C THR A 8 0.27 8.87 1.81
N ASP A 9 0.50 9.20 3.09
CA ASP A 9 1.53 10.17 3.46
C ASP A 9 2.93 9.65 3.11
N THR A 10 3.19 8.36 3.32
CA THR A 10 4.46 7.76 2.91
C THR A 10 4.66 7.77 1.38
N GLU A 11 3.58 7.72 0.60
CA GLU A 11 3.65 7.86 -0.86
C GLU A 11 4.00 9.29 -1.29
N LEU A 12 3.42 10.30 -0.64
CA LEU A 12 3.80 11.70 -0.87
C LEU A 12 5.29 11.92 -0.52
N PHE A 13 5.76 11.30 0.58
CA PHE A 13 7.17 11.33 0.95
C PHE A 13 8.08 10.61 -0.06
N ALA A 14 7.64 9.49 -0.65
CA ALA A 14 8.40 8.78 -1.67
C ALA A 14 8.64 9.67 -2.91
N LEU A 15 7.63 10.43 -3.34
CA LEU A 15 7.81 11.45 -4.37
C LEU A 15 8.82 12.53 -3.93
N ALA A 16 8.70 13.03 -2.70
CA ALA A 16 9.59 14.06 -2.17
C ALA A 16 11.07 13.62 -2.12
N LEU A 17 11.35 12.34 -1.86
CA LEU A 17 12.72 11.80 -1.93
C LEU A 17 13.34 11.97 -3.33
N ARG A 18 12.53 11.88 -4.39
CA ARG A 18 13.02 12.04 -5.78
C ARG A 18 13.38 13.49 -6.11
N HIS A 19 12.85 14.47 -5.36
CA HIS A 19 13.26 15.87 -5.47
C HIS A 19 14.66 16.14 -4.92
N LEU A 20 15.20 15.23 -4.09
CA LEU A 20 16.54 15.34 -3.52
C LEU A 20 17.63 14.83 -4.50
N GLY A 21 18.89 15.18 -4.21
CA GLY A 21 20.06 14.62 -4.91
C GLY A 21 20.46 15.32 -6.20
N GLY A 22 20.35 16.65 -6.29
CA GLY A 22 21.00 17.46 -7.33
C GLY A 22 20.36 17.43 -8.73
N ALA A 23 19.25 16.69 -8.90
CA ALA A 23 18.50 16.60 -10.16
C ALA A 23 17.07 17.13 -10.01
N ALA A 24 16.87 18.14 -9.17
CA ALA A 24 15.58 18.78 -8.91
C ALA A 24 14.92 19.35 -10.19
N ASP A 25 15.73 19.59 -11.24
CA ASP A 25 15.27 20.20 -12.49
C ASP A 25 14.69 19.21 -13.51
N ARG A 26 14.86 17.90 -13.30
CA ARG A 26 14.35 16.89 -14.24
C ARG A 26 12.88 16.55 -13.94
N PRO A 27 11.99 16.49 -14.95
CA PRO A 27 10.62 16.04 -14.73
C PRO A 27 10.59 14.61 -14.19
N ILE A 28 9.56 14.30 -13.41
CA ILE A 28 9.38 12.98 -12.79
C ILE A 28 8.29 12.21 -13.53
N CYS A 29 8.48 10.90 -13.68
CA CYS A 29 7.45 9.95 -14.06
C CYS A 29 7.26 8.98 -12.89
N ASN A 30 6.06 8.97 -12.32
CA ASN A 30 5.68 8.00 -11.31
C ASN A 30 4.86 6.88 -11.98
N ILE A 31 5.29 5.64 -11.82
CA ILE A 31 4.61 4.45 -12.34
C ILE A 31 3.97 3.72 -11.15
N LEU A 32 2.63 3.73 -11.10
CA LEU A 32 1.85 3.03 -10.07
C LEU A 32 1.26 1.74 -10.63
N ILE A 33 1.43 0.65 -9.88
CA ILE A 33 0.82 -0.64 -10.18
C ILE A 33 -0.52 -0.77 -9.43
N ALA A 34 -1.59 -1.05 -10.19
CA ALA A 34 -2.97 -1.19 -9.71
C ALA A 34 -3.37 -0.14 -8.65
N PRO A 35 -3.44 1.16 -8.99
CA PRO A 35 -3.92 2.19 -8.05
C PRO A 35 -5.32 1.90 -7.48
N GLU A 36 -6.15 1.12 -8.18
CA GLU A 36 -7.44 0.61 -7.71
C GLU A 36 -7.35 -0.34 -6.51
N GLU A 37 -6.20 -0.99 -6.31
CA GLU A 37 -5.92 -1.92 -5.22
C GLU A 37 -5.31 -1.24 -3.99
N THR A 38 -4.81 0.00 -4.13
CA THR A 38 -4.14 0.76 -3.07
C THR A 38 -5.11 1.70 -2.33
N GLY A 39 -4.60 2.75 -1.68
CA GLY A 39 -5.43 3.77 -1.01
C GLY A 39 -5.94 4.80 -2.03
N ARG A 40 -7.18 5.29 -1.86
CA ARG A 40 -7.80 6.25 -2.81
C ARG A 40 -6.97 7.53 -3.01
N GLY A 41 -6.17 7.93 -2.03
CA GLY A 41 -5.31 9.10 -2.10
C GLY A 41 -3.95 8.87 -2.78
N VAL A 42 -3.55 7.61 -3.02
CA VAL A 42 -2.22 7.27 -3.55
C VAL A 42 -1.95 7.91 -4.93
N PRO A 43 -2.87 7.88 -5.91
CA PRO A 43 -2.64 8.56 -7.19
C PRO A 43 -2.42 10.07 -7.08
N MET A 44 -3.05 10.71 -6.08
CA MET A 44 -2.89 12.15 -5.85
C MET A 44 -1.55 12.44 -5.18
N ALA A 45 -1.20 11.68 -4.14
CA ALA A 45 0.10 11.77 -3.47
C ALA A 45 1.27 11.54 -4.43
N ALA A 46 1.16 10.55 -5.32
CA ALA A 46 2.13 10.22 -6.36
C ALA A 46 2.36 11.34 -7.39
N ARG A 47 1.44 12.32 -7.47
CA ARG A 47 1.53 13.52 -8.32
C ARG A 47 1.87 14.80 -7.54
N GLY A 48 2.06 14.71 -6.22
CA GLY A 48 2.28 15.89 -5.38
C GLY A 48 1.03 16.75 -5.22
N LEU A 49 -0.15 16.13 -5.17
CA LEU A 49 -1.44 16.78 -4.97
C LEU A 49 -2.02 16.44 -3.59
N HIS A 50 -2.79 17.37 -3.02
CA HIS A 50 -3.54 17.13 -1.80
C HIS A 50 -4.57 16.02 -2.02
N PHE A 51 -4.60 15.02 -1.13
CA PHE A 51 -5.40 13.80 -1.27
C PHE A 51 -6.54 13.68 -0.26
N ALA A 52 -6.76 14.73 0.53
CA ALA A 52 -7.84 14.91 1.48
C ALA A 52 -8.20 16.41 1.54
N VAL A 53 -9.19 16.77 2.35
CA VAL A 53 -9.59 18.17 2.60
C VAL A 53 -8.81 18.80 3.77
N ASP A 54 -8.12 17.97 4.54
CA ASP A 54 -7.24 18.33 5.63
C ASP A 54 -5.95 17.50 5.55
N THR A 55 -4.90 17.99 6.21
CA THR A 55 -3.58 17.33 6.25
C THR A 55 -3.32 16.66 7.59
N ALA A 56 -2.27 15.84 7.67
CA ALA A 56 -1.92 15.11 8.88
C ALA A 56 -1.61 16.01 10.09
N LEU A 57 -1.25 17.28 9.87
CA LEU A 57 -1.05 18.28 10.93
C LEU A 57 -2.25 19.22 11.11
N GLY A 58 -3.40 18.93 10.47
CA GLY A 58 -4.66 19.64 10.68
C GLY A 58 -4.79 20.94 9.88
N HIS A 59 -4.03 21.12 8.81
CA HIS A 59 -4.26 22.24 7.89
C HIS A 59 -5.37 21.92 6.90
N ASP A 60 -6.33 22.83 6.75
CA ASP A 60 -7.34 22.79 5.69
C ASP A 60 -6.70 23.00 4.32
N VAL A 61 -7.04 22.15 3.36
CA VAL A 61 -6.50 22.16 2.01
C VAL A 61 -7.56 21.82 0.98
N THR A 62 -7.37 22.28 -0.25
CA THR A 62 -8.28 21.94 -1.35
C THR A 62 -7.90 20.58 -1.92
N PHE A 63 -8.85 19.64 -1.89
CA PHE A 63 -8.68 18.32 -2.50
C PHE A 63 -8.22 18.43 -3.96
N GLN A 64 -7.17 17.67 -4.32
CA GLN A 64 -6.48 17.66 -5.63
C GLN A 64 -5.71 18.93 -6.02
N ALA A 65 -5.66 19.95 -5.17
CA ALA A 65 -4.79 21.10 -5.43
C ALA A 65 -3.30 20.71 -5.30
N PRO A 66 -2.39 21.39 -6.02
CA PRO A 66 -0.95 21.14 -5.90
C PRO A 66 -0.41 21.39 -4.49
N VAL A 67 0.41 20.48 -3.99
CA VAL A 67 1.17 20.67 -2.74
C VAL A 67 2.38 21.55 -3.04
N ALA A 68 2.58 22.61 -2.26
CA ALA A 68 3.66 23.58 -2.48
C ALA A 68 5.06 22.91 -2.57
N GLY A 69 5.89 23.37 -3.50
CA GLY A 69 7.24 22.85 -3.73
C GLY A 69 7.32 21.51 -4.48
N PHE A 70 6.21 20.81 -4.70
CA PHE A 70 6.17 19.67 -5.62
C PHE A 70 6.10 20.15 -7.08
N ARG A 71 6.61 19.34 -7.99
CA ARG A 71 6.71 19.69 -9.40
C ARG A 71 5.37 19.48 -10.09
N PRO A 72 4.83 20.49 -10.79
CA PRO A 72 3.54 20.37 -11.47
C PRO A 72 3.59 19.47 -12.72
N ASP A 73 4.79 19.20 -13.25
CA ASP A 73 5.04 18.38 -14.45
C ASP A 73 5.28 16.88 -14.13
N THR A 74 5.00 16.45 -12.89
CA THR A 74 5.05 15.04 -12.48
C THR A 74 4.01 14.24 -13.26
N ALA A 75 4.49 13.38 -14.15
CA ALA A 75 3.65 12.45 -14.90
C ALA A 75 3.29 11.25 -14.03
N LEU A 76 2.09 10.72 -14.23
CA LEU A 76 1.60 9.51 -13.58
C LEU A 76 1.23 8.50 -14.67
N VAL A 77 1.84 7.32 -14.63
CA VAL A 77 1.49 6.16 -15.45
C VAL A 77 0.90 5.11 -14.53
N ASN A 78 -0.30 4.62 -14.86
CA ASN A 78 -0.97 3.57 -14.10
C ASN A 78 -0.96 2.29 -14.91
N ILE A 79 -0.54 1.18 -14.30
CA ILE A 79 -0.52 -0.14 -14.92
C ILE A 79 -1.51 -1.03 -14.17
N SER A 80 -2.62 -1.36 -14.83
CA SER A 80 -3.66 -2.22 -14.25
C SER A 80 -3.19 -3.66 -14.16
N LEU A 81 -3.54 -4.35 -13.08
CA LEU A 81 -3.29 -5.80 -12.93
C LEU A 81 -4.43 -6.66 -13.45
N ARG A 82 -5.57 -6.04 -13.77
CA ARG A 82 -6.77 -6.68 -14.31
C ARG A 82 -7.15 -6.10 -15.66
N GLY A 83 -7.74 -6.93 -16.52
CA GLY A 83 -8.42 -6.48 -17.73
C GLY A 83 -9.73 -5.77 -17.42
N ALA A 84 -10.37 -5.21 -18.45
CA ALA A 84 -11.66 -4.53 -18.33
C ALA A 84 -12.80 -5.45 -17.86
N ASP A 85 -12.65 -6.77 -18.06
CA ASP A 85 -13.55 -7.82 -17.58
C ASP A 85 -13.26 -8.25 -16.12
N GLY A 86 -12.23 -7.67 -15.48
CA GLY A 86 -11.79 -8.00 -14.13
C GLY A 86 -10.87 -9.23 -14.04
N ALA A 87 -10.60 -9.91 -15.15
CA ALA A 87 -9.67 -11.04 -15.19
C ALA A 87 -8.24 -10.57 -14.89
N LEU A 88 -7.44 -11.43 -14.25
CA LEU A 88 -6.03 -11.13 -14.02
C LEU A 88 -5.28 -11.09 -15.35
N ARG A 89 -4.40 -10.11 -15.50
CA ARG A 89 -3.48 -10.04 -16.63
C ARG A 89 -2.28 -10.94 -16.37
N GLU A 90 -1.70 -11.47 -17.45
CA GLU A 90 -0.48 -12.26 -17.37
C GLU A 90 0.69 -11.41 -16.85
N VAL A 91 1.46 -11.95 -15.91
CA VAL A 91 2.59 -11.24 -15.28
C VAL A 91 3.58 -10.73 -16.32
N ALA A 92 3.87 -11.53 -17.35
CA ALA A 92 4.79 -11.13 -18.42
C ALA A 92 4.29 -9.91 -19.22
N GLN A 93 2.96 -9.76 -19.39
CA GLN A 93 2.39 -8.59 -20.07
C GLN A 93 2.48 -7.33 -19.22
N ILE A 94 2.22 -7.47 -17.91
CA ILE A 94 2.36 -6.37 -16.94
C ILE A 94 3.82 -5.91 -16.88
N GLU A 95 4.76 -6.85 -16.75
CA GLU A 95 6.19 -6.56 -16.67
C GLU A 95 6.73 -5.93 -17.96
N ALA A 96 6.28 -6.39 -19.14
CA ALA A 96 6.62 -5.76 -20.41
C ALA A 96 6.09 -4.32 -20.53
N GLU A 97 4.88 -4.05 -20.01
CA GLU A 97 4.32 -2.69 -19.95
C GLU A 97 5.11 -1.79 -18.99
N ILE A 98 5.55 -2.32 -17.85
CA ILE A 98 6.44 -1.61 -16.91
C ILE A 98 7.76 -1.27 -17.59
N GLU A 99 8.42 -2.25 -18.23
CA GLU A 99 9.68 -2.02 -18.96
C GLU A 99 9.52 -0.95 -20.05
N ALA A 100 8.38 -0.97 -20.77
CA ALA A 100 8.08 0.05 -21.77
C ALA A 100 7.90 1.45 -21.15
N ALA A 101 7.09 1.57 -20.11
CA ALA A 101 6.86 2.84 -19.42
C ALA A 101 8.17 3.41 -18.82
N VAL A 102 9.02 2.57 -18.23
CA VAL A 102 10.34 2.98 -17.72
C VAL A 102 11.20 3.50 -18.86
N ARG A 103 11.35 2.73 -19.93
CA ARG A 103 12.19 3.10 -21.08
C ARG A 103 11.74 4.41 -21.71
N ASP A 104 10.44 4.58 -21.95
CA ASP A 104 9.89 5.77 -22.58
C ASP A 104 10.08 7.01 -21.70
N ALA A 105 9.87 6.87 -20.39
CA ALA A 105 10.11 7.96 -19.44
C ALA A 105 11.59 8.36 -19.38
N LEU A 106 12.51 7.38 -19.36
CA LEU A 106 13.95 7.65 -19.37
C LEU A 106 14.40 8.31 -20.69
N ALA A 107 13.88 7.85 -21.83
CA ALA A 107 14.14 8.43 -23.15
C ALA A 107 13.63 9.89 -23.24
N ALA A 108 12.52 10.20 -22.57
CA ALA A 108 12.01 11.57 -22.41
C ALA A 108 12.79 12.42 -21.39
N GLY A 109 13.94 11.93 -20.91
CA GLY A 109 14.79 12.62 -19.93
C GLY A 109 14.21 12.66 -18.51
N ARG A 110 13.09 11.97 -18.25
CA ARG A 110 12.44 11.96 -16.94
C ARG A 110 13.21 11.08 -15.96
N ARG A 111 13.05 11.40 -14.68
CA ARG A 111 13.42 10.51 -13.58
C ARG A 111 12.23 9.61 -13.26
N VAL A 112 12.47 8.32 -13.07
CA VAL A 112 11.40 7.35 -12.83
C VAL A 112 11.33 6.96 -11.36
N ILE A 113 10.10 6.81 -10.86
CA ILE A 113 9.78 6.10 -9.62
C ILE A 113 8.86 4.95 -10.01
N LEU A 114 9.21 3.72 -9.64
CA LEU A 114 8.36 2.54 -9.84
C LEU A 114 7.83 2.08 -8.48
N HIS A 115 6.51 2.14 -8.31
CA HIS A 115 5.83 1.66 -7.11
C HIS A 115 5.37 0.21 -7.32
N ALA A 116 6.19 -0.73 -6.86
CA ALA A 116 5.83 -2.13 -6.77
C ALA A 116 4.79 -2.35 -5.67
N LEU A 117 3.84 -3.24 -5.91
CA LEU A 117 2.81 -3.65 -4.97
C LEU A 117 3.18 -4.98 -4.32
N ASP A 118 3.41 -4.98 -3.00
CA ASP A 118 3.61 -6.18 -2.21
C ASP A 118 2.31 -6.58 -1.48
N LEU A 119 1.52 -7.41 -2.17
CA LEU A 119 0.19 -7.88 -1.78
C LEU A 119 -0.86 -6.77 -1.72
N SER A 120 -1.80 -6.81 -2.66
CA SER A 120 -3.04 -6.04 -2.59
C SER A 120 -4.03 -6.61 -1.56
N LYS A 121 -5.20 -5.95 -1.45
CA LYS A 121 -6.36 -6.49 -0.73
C LYS A 121 -6.85 -7.80 -1.36
N THR A 122 -6.74 -7.91 -2.68
CA THR A 122 -7.08 -9.12 -3.47
C THR A 122 -5.91 -10.11 -3.62
N GLY A 123 -4.80 -9.92 -2.89
CA GLY A 123 -3.67 -10.85 -2.84
C GLY A 123 -2.69 -10.76 -4.02
N LEU A 124 -2.68 -9.65 -4.75
CA LEU A 124 -1.82 -9.48 -5.93
C LEU A 124 -0.45 -8.92 -5.56
N LEU A 125 0.60 -9.48 -6.14
CA LEU A 125 1.97 -9.00 -6.06
C LEU A 125 2.46 -8.68 -7.47
N ALA A 126 2.93 -7.45 -7.70
CA ALA A 126 3.47 -7.07 -9.00
C ALA A 126 4.33 -5.79 -8.93
N PRO A 127 5.42 -5.72 -9.71
CA PRO A 127 6.01 -6.81 -10.49
C PRO A 127 6.67 -7.88 -9.59
N SER A 128 7.21 -8.94 -10.17
CA SER A 128 7.95 -9.94 -9.41
C SER A 128 9.23 -9.36 -8.77
N PRO A 129 9.74 -9.90 -7.65
CA PRO A 129 11.01 -9.44 -7.09
C PRO A 129 12.21 -9.67 -8.03
N ASP A 130 12.14 -10.71 -8.87
CA ASP A 130 13.18 -10.95 -9.88
C ASP A 130 13.19 -9.88 -10.96
N PHE A 131 12.01 -9.40 -11.37
CA PHE A 131 11.91 -8.23 -12.24
C PHE A 131 12.52 -6.98 -11.58
N LEU A 132 12.19 -6.70 -10.31
CA LEU A 132 12.77 -5.55 -9.59
C LEU A 132 14.29 -5.64 -9.51
N ARG A 133 14.82 -6.84 -9.31
CA ARG A 133 16.26 -7.11 -9.28
C ARG A 133 16.92 -6.85 -10.64
N ARG A 134 16.34 -7.34 -11.74
CA ARG A 134 16.81 -7.07 -13.11
C ARG A 134 16.79 -5.57 -13.40
N LEU A 135 15.66 -4.91 -13.11
CA LEU A 135 15.49 -3.49 -13.36
C LEU A 135 16.53 -2.65 -12.57
N ARG A 136 16.78 -2.99 -11.31
CA ARG A 136 17.81 -2.32 -10.50
C ARG A 136 19.21 -2.51 -11.09
N ALA A 137 19.54 -3.72 -11.55
CA ALA A 137 20.83 -4.02 -12.17
C ALA A 137 21.03 -3.26 -13.50
N GLU A 138 19.97 -3.10 -14.30
CA GLU A 138 20.02 -2.45 -15.61
C GLU A 138 19.99 -0.92 -15.51
N GLN A 139 19.15 -0.36 -14.64
CA GLN A 139 18.86 1.08 -14.62
C GLN A 139 19.55 1.84 -13.48
N GLY A 140 20.09 1.14 -12.47
CA GLY A 140 20.74 1.76 -11.31
C GLY A 140 19.87 2.86 -10.69
N ASP A 141 20.45 4.03 -10.45
CA ASP A 141 19.79 5.17 -9.79
C ASP A 141 18.86 6.01 -10.71
N ALA A 142 18.79 5.65 -11.99
CA ALA A 142 17.86 6.28 -12.94
C ALA A 142 16.39 5.99 -12.58
N VAL A 143 16.15 4.86 -11.90
CA VAL A 143 14.84 4.44 -11.38
C VAL A 143 14.94 4.29 -9.86
N ASP A 144 14.07 4.98 -9.12
CA ASP A 144 13.87 4.67 -7.71
C ASP A 144 12.78 3.60 -7.57
N LEU A 145 13.06 2.57 -6.77
CA LEU A 145 12.10 1.54 -6.43
C LEU A 145 11.39 1.90 -5.12
N VAL A 146 10.06 1.85 -5.14
CA VAL A 146 9.21 1.96 -3.97
C VAL A 146 8.39 0.68 -3.89
N VAL A 147 8.33 0.05 -2.73
CA VAL A 147 7.53 -1.15 -2.50
C VAL A 147 6.43 -0.79 -1.51
N ASP A 148 5.18 -0.74 -1.99
CA ASP A 148 4.00 -0.67 -1.13
C ASP A 148 3.79 -2.03 -0.46
N ALA A 149 4.34 -2.18 0.75
CA ALA A 149 4.14 -3.32 1.63
C ALA A 149 3.18 -2.97 2.78
N CYS A 150 2.23 -2.06 2.56
CA CYS A 150 1.32 -1.60 3.60
C CYS A 150 0.31 -2.66 4.06
N GLN A 151 0.18 -3.82 3.40
CA GLN A 151 -0.53 -4.96 3.99
C GLN A 151 0.28 -5.61 5.13
N ALA A 152 1.60 -5.37 5.18
CA ALA A 152 2.54 -5.79 6.23
C ALA A 152 2.57 -7.31 6.50
N ARG A 153 2.23 -8.13 5.49
CA ARG A 153 2.38 -9.59 5.48
C ARG A 153 3.78 -9.96 5.00
N LEU A 154 4.79 -9.47 5.72
CA LEU A 154 6.19 -9.46 5.30
C LEU A 154 7.09 -9.88 6.45
N SER A 155 7.97 -10.86 6.25
CA SER A 155 8.98 -11.22 7.25
C SER A 155 10.14 -10.22 7.27
N PRO A 156 10.95 -10.21 8.35
CA PRO A 156 12.21 -9.47 8.36
C PRO A 156 13.16 -9.87 7.22
N ALA A 157 13.11 -11.12 6.72
CA ALA A 157 13.94 -11.57 5.61
C ALA A 157 13.49 -10.95 4.28
N SER A 158 12.20 -10.99 3.99
CA SER A 158 11.61 -10.37 2.80
C SER A 158 11.80 -8.84 2.80
N LEU A 159 11.66 -8.19 3.97
CA LEU A 159 11.98 -6.76 4.12
C LEU A 159 13.44 -6.45 3.76
N ARG A 160 14.40 -7.25 4.28
CA ARG A 160 15.81 -7.08 3.96
C ARG A 160 16.10 -7.31 2.48
N HIS A 161 15.38 -8.24 1.83
CA HIS A 161 15.51 -8.47 0.40
C HIS A 161 15.15 -7.22 -0.42
N TYR A 162 14.02 -6.57 -0.12
CA TYR A 162 13.65 -5.31 -0.79
C TYR A 162 14.65 -4.19 -0.51
N LEU A 163 15.09 -4.03 0.73
CA LEU A 163 16.09 -3.01 1.09
C LEU A 163 17.44 -3.24 0.38
N ALA A 164 17.82 -4.49 0.11
CA ALA A 164 19.03 -4.81 -0.64
C ALA A 164 18.95 -4.45 -2.14
N LEU A 165 17.75 -4.18 -2.67
CA LEU A 165 17.54 -3.62 -4.01
C LEU A 165 17.57 -2.08 -4.01
N ASP A 166 17.97 -1.46 -2.90
CA ASP A 166 17.82 -0.02 -2.64
C ASP A 166 16.37 0.48 -2.77
N ALA A 167 15.39 -0.41 -2.57
CA ALA A 167 13.99 -0.02 -2.58
C ALA A 167 13.58 0.65 -1.26
N VAL A 168 12.78 1.72 -1.37
CA VAL A 168 12.05 2.30 -0.23
C VAL A 168 10.85 1.41 0.07
N VAL A 169 10.72 0.91 1.30
CA VAL A 169 9.62 0.02 1.68
C VAL A 169 8.61 0.77 2.53
N LEU A 170 7.38 0.87 2.04
CA LEU A 170 6.27 1.52 2.74
C LEU A 170 5.51 0.49 3.57
N ILE A 171 5.28 0.78 4.83
CA ILE A 171 4.57 -0.11 5.76
C ILE A 171 3.55 0.67 6.60
N THR A 172 2.63 -0.06 7.21
CA THR A 172 1.77 0.49 8.27
C THR A 172 1.60 -0.49 9.42
N GLY A 173 1.51 0.05 10.63
CA GLY A 173 1.16 -0.69 11.83
C GLY A 173 -0.31 -1.11 11.91
N SER A 174 -1.18 -0.54 11.08
CA SER A 174 -2.63 -0.63 11.28
C SER A 174 -3.38 -1.66 10.44
N LYS A 175 -2.66 -2.60 9.83
CA LYS A 175 -3.26 -3.69 9.03
C LYS A 175 -2.94 -5.04 9.67
N PHE A 176 -2.08 -5.86 9.04
CA PHE A 176 -1.71 -7.17 9.57
C PHE A 176 -1.12 -7.11 10.99
N LEU A 177 -0.42 -6.02 11.32
CA LEU A 177 0.15 -5.81 12.66
C LEU A 177 -0.86 -5.41 13.74
N THR A 178 -2.15 -5.29 13.39
CA THR A 178 -3.27 -5.03 14.31
C THR A 178 -3.10 -3.81 15.25
N GLY A 179 -2.21 -2.88 14.90
CA GLY A 179 -2.03 -1.64 15.62
C GLY A 179 -3.11 -0.60 15.30
N PRO A 180 -3.15 0.53 16.04
CA PRO A 180 -4.12 1.59 15.79
C PRO A 180 -3.98 2.22 14.39
N PRO A 181 -5.08 2.71 13.79
CA PRO A 181 -5.06 3.40 12.49
C PRO A 181 -4.18 4.63 12.51
N PHE A 182 -3.69 5.02 11.34
CA PHE A 182 -2.80 6.17 11.15
C PHE A 182 -1.37 5.97 11.70
N ALA A 183 -0.75 4.84 11.37
CA ALA A 183 0.60 4.45 11.77
C ALA A 183 1.45 4.04 10.55
N GLY A 184 1.71 4.97 9.63
CA GLY A 184 2.54 4.74 8.44
C GLY A 184 4.04 4.89 8.73
N ALA A 185 4.88 4.26 7.91
CA ALA A 185 6.32 4.50 7.88
C ALA A 185 6.98 4.12 6.55
N ALA A 186 8.02 4.85 6.17
CA ALA A 186 8.90 4.54 5.06
C ALA A 186 10.26 4.06 5.59
N ILE A 187 10.62 2.81 5.31
CA ILE A 187 11.93 2.25 5.63
C ILE A 187 12.87 2.52 4.45
N LEU A 188 13.99 3.17 4.76
CA LEU A 188 14.95 3.64 3.76
C LEU A 188 16.22 2.80 3.83
N PRO A 189 16.71 2.29 2.68
CA PRO A 189 18.04 1.71 2.61
C PRO A 189 19.11 2.83 2.70
N PRO A 190 20.35 2.50 3.11
CA PRO A 190 21.38 3.50 3.36
C PRO A 190 21.63 4.46 2.19
N ALA A 191 21.65 3.95 0.95
CA ALA A 191 21.88 4.76 -0.25
C ALA A 191 20.81 5.85 -0.44
N ILE A 192 19.54 5.52 -0.19
CA ILE A 192 18.43 6.47 -0.28
C ILE A 192 18.40 7.40 0.93
N ALA A 193 18.67 6.88 2.13
CA ALA A 193 18.76 7.68 3.35
C ALA A 193 19.84 8.77 3.26
N ALA A 194 20.94 8.52 2.56
CA ALA A 194 22.00 9.51 2.33
C ALA A 194 21.49 10.76 1.60
N ARG A 195 20.44 10.65 0.78
CA ARG A 195 19.84 11.81 0.08
C ARG A 195 19.20 12.81 1.05
N LEU A 196 18.76 12.35 2.22
CA LEU A 196 18.21 13.21 3.28
C LEU A 196 19.28 14.07 3.98
N ALA A 197 20.56 13.77 3.78
CA ALA A 197 21.67 14.55 4.34
C ALA A 197 21.91 15.87 3.59
N THR A 198 21.32 16.06 2.40
CA THR A 198 21.50 17.26 1.57
C THR A 198 20.16 17.74 0.99
N GLY A 199 20.16 18.93 0.39
CA GLY A 199 18.98 19.49 -0.26
C GLY A 199 17.88 19.94 0.71
N THR A 200 16.69 20.19 0.17
CA THR A 200 15.52 20.67 0.91
C THR A 200 14.29 19.91 0.39
N LEU A 201 13.46 19.40 1.30
CA LEU A 201 12.18 18.81 0.94
C LEU A 201 11.21 19.86 0.38
N PRO A 202 10.25 19.47 -0.49
CA PRO A 202 9.15 20.35 -0.90
C PRO A 202 8.47 21.05 0.28
N GLU A 203 8.25 22.36 0.17
CA GLU A 203 7.73 23.21 1.26
C GLU A 203 6.41 22.68 1.84
N GLY A 204 5.49 22.25 0.98
CA GLY A 204 4.17 21.78 1.39
C GLY A 204 4.20 20.49 2.22
N LEU A 205 5.33 19.78 2.29
CA LEU A 205 5.48 18.69 3.26
C LEU A 205 5.39 19.16 4.71
N ALA A 206 5.61 20.45 4.98
CA ALA A 206 5.42 21.05 6.30
C ALA A 206 3.98 20.92 6.83
N ALA A 207 2.98 20.72 5.96
CA ALA A 207 1.60 20.46 6.38
C ALA A 207 1.34 18.98 6.74
N TYR A 208 2.21 18.08 6.31
CA TYR A 208 2.04 16.62 6.47
C TYR A 208 2.98 16.01 7.50
N PHE A 209 4.17 16.60 7.68
CA PHE A 209 5.21 16.02 8.52
C PHE A 209 5.84 17.03 9.48
N GLY A 210 6.06 16.57 10.70
CA GLY A 210 6.94 17.20 11.67
C GLY A 210 8.40 16.75 11.49
N ARG A 211 9.34 17.63 11.82
CA ARG A 211 10.78 17.33 11.76
C ARG A 211 11.17 16.12 12.62
N HIS A 212 10.46 15.86 13.71
CA HIS A 212 10.75 14.75 14.62
C HIS A 212 10.25 13.39 14.12
N GLU A 213 9.58 13.32 12.97
CA GLU A 213 9.23 12.06 12.30
C GLU A 213 10.35 11.53 11.40
N PHE A 214 11.38 12.34 11.17
CA PHE A 214 12.56 11.99 10.39
C PHE A 214 13.71 11.51 11.28
N PRO A 215 14.69 10.76 10.72
CA PRO A 215 15.92 10.43 11.44
C PRO A 215 16.60 11.67 12.03
N PRO A 216 17.25 11.54 13.21
CA PRO A 216 18.05 12.62 13.77
C PRO A 216 19.06 13.14 12.74
N ARG A 217 19.31 14.47 12.75
CA ARG A 217 20.24 15.15 11.83
C ARG A 217 19.86 15.06 10.33
N CYS A 218 18.58 14.81 10.02
CA CYS A 218 18.05 14.95 8.65
C CYS A 218 18.09 16.41 8.19
N HIS A 219 19.06 16.76 7.35
CA HIS A 219 19.22 18.14 6.83
C HIS A 219 18.07 18.55 5.91
N ALA A 220 17.57 17.62 5.09
CA ALA A 220 16.47 17.87 4.15
C ALA A 220 15.17 18.29 4.85
N ALA A 221 14.95 17.83 6.10
CA ALA A 221 13.80 18.14 6.93
C ALA A 221 13.97 19.41 7.78
N ARG A 222 15.08 20.16 7.67
CA ARG A 222 15.38 21.31 8.56
C ARG A 222 14.32 22.43 8.51
N LEU A 223 13.63 22.57 7.37
CA LEU A 223 12.57 23.57 7.19
C LEU A 223 11.19 23.07 7.63
N LEU A 224 11.04 21.78 7.94
CA LEU A 224 9.79 21.26 8.49
C LEU A 224 9.57 21.80 9.91
N PRO A 225 8.30 21.94 10.36
CA PRO A 225 7.97 22.39 11.70
C PRO A 225 8.68 21.53 12.76
N ALA A 226 9.20 22.16 13.81
CA ALA A 226 9.85 21.47 14.93
C ALA A 226 8.82 20.83 15.88
N VAL A 227 7.91 20.05 15.31
CA VAL A 227 6.87 19.31 16.01
C VAL A 227 7.10 17.82 15.86
N GLY A 228 6.58 17.06 16.81
CA GLY A 228 6.56 15.60 16.74
C GLY A 228 5.15 15.09 17.01
N ASN A 229 4.74 14.07 16.27
CA ASN A 229 3.45 13.44 16.46
C ASN A 229 3.51 12.37 17.55
N VAL A 230 3.25 12.78 18.80
CA VAL A 230 3.22 11.86 19.97
C VAL A 230 2.18 10.76 19.76
N GLY A 231 1.03 11.09 19.18
CA GLY A 231 -0.01 10.12 18.85
C GLY A 231 0.53 9.03 17.90
N LEU A 232 1.19 9.42 16.82
CA LEU A 232 1.84 8.50 15.89
C LEU A 232 2.88 7.60 16.57
N ALA A 233 3.69 8.15 17.48
CA ALA A 233 4.65 7.37 18.26
C ALA A 233 3.96 6.30 19.14
N LEU A 234 2.88 6.67 19.84
CA LEU A 234 2.09 5.73 20.65
C LEU A 234 1.43 4.64 19.80
N ARG A 235 0.90 4.99 18.62
CA ARG A 235 0.30 4.02 17.69
C ARG A 235 1.34 3.04 17.16
N TRP A 236 2.54 3.50 16.83
CA TRP A 236 3.65 2.62 16.47
C TRP A 236 4.12 1.77 17.65
N HIS A 237 4.11 2.29 18.88
CA HIS A 237 4.43 1.49 20.06
C HIS A 237 3.48 0.30 20.21
N ALA A 238 2.18 0.51 20.02
CA ALA A 238 1.18 -0.56 20.03
C ALA A 238 1.40 -1.56 18.89
N ALA A 239 1.57 -1.08 17.64
CA ALA A 239 1.83 -1.96 16.49
C ALA A 239 3.10 -2.82 16.66
N LEU A 240 4.15 -2.26 17.27
CA LEU A 240 5.39 -3.00 17.56
C LEU A 240 5.20 -4.01 18.70
N ALA A 241 4.31 -3.76 19.66
CA ALA A 241 3.98 -4.74 20.70
C ALA A 241 3.33 -5.99 20.08
N GLU A 242 2.36 -5.79 19.18
CA GLU A 242 1.70 -6.86 18.42
C GLU A 242 2.70 -7.62 17.53
N LEU A 243 3.52 -6.90 16.74
CA LEU A 243 4.57 -7.53 15.92
C LEU A 243 5.52 -8.40 16.77
N ARG A 244 5.97 -7.90 17.92
CA ARG A 244 6.84 -8.67 18.83
C ARG A 244 6.11 -9.88 19.42
N ALA A 245 4.81 -9.79 19.71
CA ALA A 245 4.03 -10.94 20.18
C ALA A 245 3.88 -12.00 19.09
N PHE A 246 3.58 -11.58 17.86
CA PHE A 246 3.53 -12.45 16.70
C PHE A 246 4.87 -13.16 16.46
N LEU A 247 5.98 -12.41 16.40
CA LEU A 247 7.31 -12.98 16.13
C LEU A 247 7.83 -13.91 17.25
N ARG A 248 7.36 -13.74 18.50
CA ARG A 248 7.66 -14.66 19.61
C ARG A 248 6.96 -16.01 19.49
N THR A 249 5.89 -16.10 18.72
CA THR A 249 5.21 -17.38 18.46
C THR A 249 6.05 -18.21 17.49
N PRO A 250 6.37 -19.49 17.76
CA PRO A 250 7.17 -20.32 16.86
C PRO A 250 6.63 -20.36 15.43
N ALA A 251 7.52 -20.37 14.43
CA ALA A 251 7.13 -20.25 13.01
C ALA A 251 6.13 -21.33 12.56
N GLU A 252 6.33 -22.58 13.00
CA GLU A 252 5.42 -23.70 12.74
C GLU A 252 4.02 -23.46 13.30
N ARG A 253 3.93 -22.84 14.49
CA ARG A 253 2.65 -22.53 15.15
C ARG A 253 1.94 -21.37 14.45
N ARG A 254 2.68 -20.35 14.01
CA ARG A 254 2.12 -19.26 13.19
C ARG A 254 1.52 -19.82 11.91
N LEU A 255 2.27 -20.68 11.21
CA LEU A 255 1.82 -21.32 9.98
C LEU A 255 0.56 -22.17 10.22
N ALA A 256 0.58 -23.05 11.22
CA ALA A 256 -0.56 -23.92 11.52
C ALA A 256 -1.84 -23.13 11.85
N ILE A 257 -1.72 -22.03 12.62
CA ILE A 257 -2.87 -21.16 12.93
C ILE A 257 -3.42 -20.51 11.66
N LEU A 258 -2.55 -19.94 10.82
CA LEU A 258 -2.98 -19.27 9.59
C LEU A 258 -3.59 -20.24 8.58
N GLN A 259 -3.03 -21.44 8.43
CA GLN A 259 -3.61 -22.50 7.59
C GLN A 259 -4.96 -22.97 8.14
N GLY A 260 -5.09 -23.11 9.46
CA GLY A 260 -6.37 -23.45 10.10
C GLY A 260 -7.43 -22.37 9.88
N PHE A 261 -7.05 -21.09 10.00
CA PHE A 261 -7.92 -19.96 9.70
C PHE A 261 -8.34 -19.95 8.23
N GLU A 262 -7.39 -20.11 7.30
CA GLU A 262 -7.66 -20.19 5.88
C GLU A 262 -8.64 -21.32 5.54
N ALA A 263 -8.38 -22.54 6.02
CA ALA A 263 -9.26 -23.68 5.81
C ALA A 263 -10.67 -23.43 6.36
N CYS A 264 -10.77 -22.77 7.51
CA CYS A 264 -12.05 -22.38 8.10
C CYS A 264 -12.82 -21.40 7.20
N VAL A 265 -12.20 -20.28 6.80
CA VAL A 265 -12.85 -19.27 5.96
C VAL A 265 -13.26 -19.84 4.61
N ARG A 266 -12.38 -20.61 3.95
CA ARG A 266 -12.69 -21.28 2.69
C ARG A 266 -13.89 -22.22 2.82
N ARG A 267 -13.95 -23.01 3.90
CA ARG A 267 -15.07 -23.91 4.17
C ARG A 267 -16.37 -23.14 4.40
N GLU A 268 -16.34 -22.05 5.19
CA GLU A 268 -17.54 -21.25 5.44
C GLU A 268 -18.02 -20.54 4.17
N ILE A 269 -17.12 -20.01 3.32
CA ILE A 269 -17.52 -19.43 2.03
C ILE A 269 -18.15 -20.51 1.12
N ALA A 270 -17.53 -21.69 1.03
CA ALA A 270 -18.03 -22.79 0.20
C ALA A 270 -19.39 -23.34 0.67
N ARG A 271 -19.76 -23.14 1.95
CA ARG A 271 -21.06 -23.55 2.50
C ARG A 271 -22.23 -22.78 1.91
N TYR A 272 -22.00 -21.55 1.42
CA TYR A 272 -23.06 -20.68 0.91
C TYR A 272 -22.95 -20.53 -0.62
N PRO A 273 -23.85 -21.12 -1.41
CA PRO A 273 -23.82 -21.02 -2.88
C PRO A 273 -23.93 -19.58 -3.41
N ALA A 274 -24.41 -18.64 -2.59
CA ALA A 274 -24.46 -17.23 -2.91
C ALA A 274 -23.09 -16.54 -2.88
N LEU A 275 -22.07 -17.18 -2.29
CA LEU A 275 -20.70 -16.66 -2.22
C LEU A 275 -19.84 -17.41 -3.23
N ALA A 276 -18.96 -16.69 -3.94
CA ALA A 276 -17.93 -17.29 -4.77
C ALA A 276 -16.57 -16.68 -4.43
N LEU A 277 -15.67 -17.50 -3.89
CA LEU A 277 -14.32 -17.07 -3.55
C LEU A 277 -13.57 -16.64 -4.82
N ILE A 278 -12.87 -15.52 -4.73
CA ILE A 278 -11.95 -15.05 -5.76
C ILE A 278 -10.56 -15.51 -5.33
N GLU A 279 -10.03 -16.50 -6.03
CA GLU A 279 -8.72 -17.08 -5.71
C GLU A 279 -7.59 -16.09 -6.06
N PRO A 280 -6.74 -15.72 -5.08
CA PRO A 280 -5.54 -14.97 -5.38
C PRO A 280 -4.50 -15.90 -6.05
N PRO A 281 -3.60 -15.35 -6.87
CA PRO A 281 -2.43 -16.10 -7.32
C PRO A 281 -1.55 -16.47 -6.12
N PRO A 282 -0.78 -17.57 -6.19
CA PRO A 282 0.18 -17.92 -5.14
C PRO A 282 1.19 -16.79 -4.90
N VAL A 283 1.41 -16.45 -3.63
CA VAL A 283 2.45 -15.48 -3.26
C VAL A 283 3.82 -16.11 -3.48
N ALA A 284 4.62 -15.48 -4.33
CA ALA A 284 5.98 -15.91 -4.63
C ALA A 284 6.93 -14.70 -4.64
N ARG A 285 7.56 -14.40 -3.50
CA ARG A 285 8.64 -13.41 -3.45
C ARG A 285 10.04 -14.03 -3.61
N GLY A 286 10.10 -15.36 -3.60
CA GLY A 286 11.32 -16.15 -3.80
C GLY A 286 11.79 -16.84 -2.51
N ALA A 287 13.09 -17.14 -2.45
CA ALA A 287 13.69 -17.96 -1.38
C ALA A 287 13.74 -17.29 0.00
N ALA A 288 13.42 -15.99 0.10
CA ALA A 288 13.41 -15.24 1.37
C ALA A 288 12.08 -15.36 2.14
N ASP A 289 11.03 -15.90 1.51
CA ASP A 289 9.71 -16.01 2.11
C ASP A 289 9.68 -17.04 3.25
N GLU A 290 9.22 -16.63 4.42
CA GLU A 290 8.72 -17.57 5.41
C GLU A 290 7.38 -18.16 4.93
N ALA A 291 7.15 -19.45 5.23
CA ALA A 291 5.97 -20.17 4.74
C ALA A 291 4.63 -19.49 5.11
N TRP A 292 4.57 -18.83 6.27
CA TRP A 292 3.36 -18.14 6.72
C TRP A 292 3.01 -16.90 5.88
N GLU A 293 3.99 -16.28 5.22
CA GLU A 293 3.77 -15.09 4.38
C GLU A 293 2.91 -15.41 3.16
N ARG A 294 2.83 -16.70 2.79
CA ARG A 294 2.04 -17.20 1.66
C ARG A 294 0.58 -17.49 2.05
N CYS A 295 0.26 -17.51 3.34
CA CYS A 295 -1.09 -17.76 3.80
C CYS A 295 -1.95 -16.49 3.66
N PRO A 296 -3.11 -16.56 2.98
CA PRO A 296 -4.03 -15.44 2.89
C PRO A 296 -4.65 -15.15 4.26
N THR A 297 -4.75 -13.86 4.59
CA THR A 297 -5.50 -13.38 5.77
C THR A 297 -6.64 -12.42 5.40
N ILE A 298 -6.78 -12.11 4.11
CA ILE A 298 -7.91 -11.37 3.54
C ILE A 298 -8.47 -12.27 2.44
N PHE A 299 -9.78 -12.47 2.43
CA PHE A 299 -10.48 -13.30 1.47
C PHE A 299 -11.44 -12.44 0.69
N THR A 300 -11.25 -12.37 -0.62
CA THR A 300 -12.14 -11.63 -1.51
C THR A 300 -13.11 -12.62 -2.12
N PHE A 301 -14.40 -12.31 -2.11
CA PHE A 301 -15.43 -13.14 -2.72
C PHE A 301 -16.46 -12.26 -3.43
N SER A 302 -17.11 -12.80 -4.45
CA SER A 302 -18.28 -12.19 -5.06
C SER A 302 -19.56 -12.73 -4.43
N LEU A 303 -20.60 -11.90 -4.48
CA LEU A 303 -21.97 -12.26 -4.10
C LEU A 303 -22.76 -12.55 -5.38
N ARG A 304 -23.53 -13.63 -5.40
CA ARG A 304 -24.45 -13.97 -6.50
C ARG A 304 -25.84 -13.43 -6.21
N GLY A 305 -26.54 -13.03 -7.28
CA GLY A 305 -27.90 -12.49 -7.16
C GLY A 305 -28.88 -13.53 -6.62
N PRO A 306 -29.74 -13.21 -5.63
CA PRO A 306 -30.66 -14.17 -5.03
C PRO A 306 -31.69 -14.73 -6.03
N HIS A 307 -32.04 -13.96 -7.06
CA HIS A 307 -32.96 -14.35 -8.14
C HIS A 307 -32.26 -14.64 -9.48
N ALA A 308 -30.92 -14.58 -9.50
CA ALA A 308 -30.10 -14.83 -10.68
C ALA A 308 -28.72 -15.37 -10.24
N PRO A 309 -28.66 -16.61 -9.70
CA PRO A 309 -27.45 -17.17 -9.08
C PRO A 309 -26.25 -17.29 -10.04
N GLN A 310 -26.50 -17.32 -11.35
CA GLN A 310 -25.49 -17.28 -12.40
C GLN A 310 -24.76 -15.93 -12.50
N ARG A 311 -25.36 -14.84 -11.97
CA ARG A 311 -24.84 -13.47 -12.07
C ARG A 311 -24.25 -13.03 -10.73
N CYS A 312 -23.04 -12.49 -10.75
CA CYS A 312 -22.48 -11.78 -9.60
C CYS A 312 -23.10 -10.38 -9.48
N LEU A 313 -23.26 -9.89 -8.25
CA LEU A 313 -23.66 -8.52 -7.97
C LEU A 313 -22.67 -7.54 -8.60
N THR A 314 -23.18 -6.45 -9.18
CA THR A 314 -22.31 -5.34 -9.62
C THR A 314 -21.74 -4.60 -8.41
N PRO A 315 -20.70 -3.75 -8.58
CA PRO A 315 -20.18 -2.93 -7.50
C PRO A 315 -21.24 -2.07 -6.80
N GLU A 316 -22.21 -1.53 -7.53
CA GLU A 316 -23.32 -0.73 -7.00
C GLU A 316 -24.24 -1.59 -6.13
N GLU A 317 -24.54 -2.81 -6.58
CA GLU A 317 -25.37 -3.74 -5.83
C GLU A 317 -24.65 -4.23 -4.56
N ALA A 318 -23.36 -4.56 -4.67
CA ALA A 318 -22.53 -4.94 -3.53
C ALA A 318 -22.40 -3.80 -2.51
N ARG A 319 -22.31 -2.54 -2.95
CA ARG A 319 -22.34 -1.37 -2.04
C ARG A 319 -23.64 -1.29 -1.24
N ARG A 320 -24.79 -1.61 -1.83
CA ARG A 320 -26.06 -1.68 -1.09
C ARG A 320 -26.04 -2.77 -0.04
N VAL A 321 -25.53 -3.96 -0.37
CA VAL A 321 -25.35 -5.05 0.61
C VAL A 321 -24.41 -4.62 1.74
N TYR A 322 -23.30 -3.95 1.43
CA TYR A 322 -22.39 -3.42 2.44
C TYR A 322 -23.09 -2.44 3.39
N LEU A 323 -23.91 -1.52 2.87
CA LEU A 323 -24.70 -0.61 3.71
C LEU A 323 -25.69 -1.38 4.61
N TRP A 324 -26.39 -2.37 4.05
CA TRP A 324 -27.31 -3.23 4.79
C TRP A 324 -26.65 -4.01 5.92
N LEU A 325 -25.44 -4.54 5.70
CA LEU A 325 -24.67 -5.21 6.76
C LEU A 325 -24.28 -4.27 7.89
N ASN A 326 -24.25 -2.95 7.64
CA ASN A 326 -23.95 -1.92 8.63
C ASN A 326 -25.23 -1.22 9.17
N THR A 327 -26.41 -1.76 8.90
CA THR A 327 -27.71 -1.17 9.30
C THR A 327 -28.51 -2.20 10.08
N ASP A 328 -29.22 -1.78 11.12
CA ASP A 328 -30.22 -2.62 11.77
C ASP A 328 -31.43 -2.77 10.84
N LEU A 329 -31.67 -3.99 10.36
CA LEU A 329 -32.78 -4.32 9.46
C LEU A 329 -33.89 -5.12 10.15
N SER A 330 -33.90 -5.17 11.48
CA SER A 330 -34.85 -6.00 12.24
C SER A 330 -36.32 -5.66 11.98
N GLU A 331 -36.64 -4.37 11.79
CA GLU A 331 -37.99 -3.92 11.42
C GLU A 331 -38.41 -4.37 10.02
N LEU A 332 -37.45 -4.46 9.08
CA LEU A 332 -37.68 -4.87 7.70
C LEU A 332 -37.71 -6.39 7.54
N LEU A 333 -37.08 -7.12 8.47
CA LEU A 333 -36.96 -8.58 8.47
C LEU A 333 -37.40 -9.17 9.82
N PRO A 334 -38.67 -9.03 10.22
CA PRO A 334 -39.14 -9.41 11.56
C PRO A 334 -38.96 -10.91 11.85
N ALA A 335 -39.10 -11.76 10.83
CA ALA A 335 -38.88 -13.21 10.95
C ALA A 335 -37.41 -13.59 11.22
N ALA A 336 -36.47 -12.68 10.94
CA ALA A 336 -35.03 -12.87 11.15
C ALA A 336 -34.43 -11.75 12.04
N ALA A 337 -35.26 -11.09 12.87
CA ALA A 337 -34.89 -9.88 13.60
C ALA A 337 -33.58 -10.01 14.39
N ALA A 338 -33.34 -11.15 15.03
CA ALA A 338 -32.12 -11.38 15.81
C ALA A 338 -30.82 -11.42 14.97
N VAL A 339 -30.90 -11.77 13.69
CA VAL A 339 -29.77 -11.71 12.75
C VAL A 339 -29.74 -10.34 12.07
N ALA A 340 -30.90 -9.82 11.68
CA ALA A 340 -31.03 -8.54 10.99
C ALA A 340 -30.62 -7.33 11.84
N ALA A 341 -30.71 -7.42 13.17
CA ALA A 341 -30.18 -6.41 14.09
C ALA A 341 -28.65 -6.46 14.27
N ARG A 342 -27.97 -7.50 13.77
CA ARG A 342 -26.53 -7.65 13.94
C ARG A 342 -25.79 -6.86 12.87
N ILE A 343 -25.13 -5.80 13.32
CA ILE A 343 -24.18 -5.07 12.50
C ILE A 343 -22.96 -5.96 12.24
N CYS A 344 -22.65 -6.16 10.96
CA CYS A 344 -21.50 -6.91 10.48
C CYS A 344 -20.54 -5.94 9.79
N HIS A 345 -19.48 -5.57 10.52
CA HIS A 345 -18.35 -4.86 9.93
C HIS A 345 -17.43 -5.88 9.24
N ILE A 346 -17.36 -5.81 7.91
CA ILE A 346 -16.47 -6.62 7.05
C ILE A 346 -15.48 -5.73 6.29
#